data_AF-A0A8T3UEG5-F1
#
_entry.id   AF-A0A8T3UEG5-F1
#
_cell.length_a   1.000
_cell.length_b   1.000
_cell.length_c   1.000
_cell.angle_alpha   90.00
_cell.angle_beta   90.00
_cell.angle_gamma   90.00
#
_symmetry.space_group_name_H-M   'P 1'
#
loop_
_entity.id
_entity.type
_entity.pdbx_description
1 polymer ?
#
loop_
_entity_poly.entity_id
_entity_poly.type
_entity_poly.pdbx_seq_one_letter_code
_entity_poly.pdbx_strand_id
1 'polypeptide(L)' 'KGRRLKIYYMTQVSTRPPTFAVFVNSKQLFHFSYERYLVNKLRDEFGFKGTPIRILTRERGGEE' A
#
# COMPACT_ATOMS: atom_id res chain seq x y z
N LYS A 1 -3.78 -20.41 15.13
CA LYS A 1 -2.82 -20.22 14.01
C LYS A 1 -3.02 -18.82 13.43
N GLY A 2 -2.15 -17.85 13.74
CA GLY A 2 -2.29 -16.48 13.24
C GLY A 2 -2.06 -16.41 11.73
N ARG A 3 -2.91 -15.70 10.99
CA ARG A 3 -2.68 -15.42 9.58
C ARG A 3 -1.65 -14.28 9.49
N ARG A 4 -0.51 -14.52 8.86
CA ARG A 4 0.52 -13.49 8.63
C ARG A 4 0.11 -12.62 7.43
N LEU A 5 0.33 -11.31 7.53
CA LEU A 5 0.21 -10.40 6.39
C LEU A 5 1.29 -10.73 5.34
N LYS A 6 0.87 -10.98 4.10
CA LYS A 6 1.75 -11.20 2.95
C LYS A 6 1.41 -10.17 1.88
N ILE A 7 2.38 -9.32 1.57
CA ILE A 7 2.34 -8.47 0.38
C ILE A 7 2.88 -9.27 -0.78
N TYR A 8 2.13 -9.34 -1.87
CA TYR A 8 2.54 -10.03 -3.10
C TYR A 8 3.35 -9.10 -3.99
N TYR A 9 2.78 -7.92 -4.28
CA TYR A 9 3.42 -6.90 -5.10
C TYR A 9 2.74 -5.55 -4.86
N MET A 10 3.40 -4.49 -5.31
CA MET A 10 2.89 -3.12 -5.28
C MET A 10 3.12 -2.50 -6.66
N THR A 11 2.14 -1.76 -7.15
CA THR A 11 2.22 -1.06 -8.45
C THR A 11 1.71 0.37 -8.35
N GLN A 12 2.29 1.28 -9.12
CA GLN A 12 1.79 2.64 -9.23
C GLN A 12 0.64 2.68 -10.24
N VAL A 13 -0.57 3.01 -9.77
CA VAL A 13 -1.78 3.07 -10.61
C VAL A 13 -2.08 4.49 -11.12
N SER A 14 -1.57 5.52 -10.44
CA SER A 14 -1.74 6.91 -10.87
C SER A 14 -0.52 7.76 -10.49
N THR A 15 -0.29 8.82 -11.27
CA THR A 15 0.89 9.69 -11.17
C THR A 15 0.60 11.01 -10.47
N ARG A 16 -0.62 11.57 -10.57
CA ARG A 16 -1.01 12.86 -9.98
C ARG A 16 -2.41 12.76 -9.33
N PRO A 17 -2.53 12.47 -8.03
CA PRO A 17 -1.46 12.21 -7.05
C PRO A 17 -0.85 10.79 -7.17
N PRO A 18 0.44 10.59 -6.78
CA PRO A 18 1.07 9.28 -6.75
C PRO A 18 0.24 8.29 -5.93
N THR A 19 -0.33 7.30 -6.62
CA THR A 19 -1.23 6.32 -6.01
C THR A 19 -0.66 4.92 -6.24
N PHE A 20 -0.42 4.20 -5.15
CA PHE A 20 0.15 2.86 -5.16
C PHE A 20 -0.92 1.84 -4.77
N ALA A 21 -1.15 0.84 -5.62
CA ALA A 21 -1.98 -0.31 -5.29
C ALA A 21 -1.09 -1.42 -4.69
N VAL A 22 -1.41 -1.86 -3.48
CA VAL A 22 -0.69 -2.92 -2.75
C VAL A 22 -1.56 -4.16 -2.72
N PHE A 23 -1.07 -5.26 -3.29
CA PHE A 23 -1.79 -6.52 -3.32
C PHE A 23 -1.38 -7.38 -2.13
N VAL A 24 -2.33 -7.68 -1.25
CA VAL A 24 -2.12 -8.43 0.00
C VAL A 24 -2.97 -9.69 0.03
N ASN A 25 -2.66 -10.59 0.95
CA ASN A 25 -3.50 -11.76 1.23
C ASN A 25 -4.78 -11.42 2.00
N SER A 26 -4.76 -10.42 2.89
CA SER A 26 -5.97 -9.89 3.52
C SER A 26 -5.81 -8.43 3.96
N LYS A 27 -6.76 -7.57 3.58
CA LYS A 27 -6.96 -6.18 4.01
C LYS A 27 -7.16 -6.10 5.52
N GLN A 28 -7.85 -7.05 6.14
CA GLN A 28 -8.08 -7.03 7.60
C GLN A 28 -6.77 -7.13 8.39
N LEU A 29 -5.76 -7.79 7.83
CA LEU A 29 -4.43 -7.89 8.43
C LEU A 29 -3.56 -6.65 8.14
N PHE A 30 -3.99 -5.79 7.22
CA PHE A 30 -3.27 -4.60 6.81
C PHE A 30 -3.71 -3.40 7.66
N HIS A 31 -3.04 -3.24 8.80
CA HIS A 31 -3.32 -2.15 9.73
C HIS A 31 -2.81 -0.80 9.22
N PHE A 32 -3.50 0.29 9.56
CA PHE A 32 -3.15 1.67 9.14
C PHE A 32 -1.73 2.09 9.53
N SER A 33 -1.16 1.52 10.61
CA SER A 33 0.21 1.82 11.03
C SER A 33 1.24 1.32 10.00
N TYR A 34 0.99 0.16 9.39
CA TYR A 34 1.85 -0.39 8.35
C TYR A 34 1.68 0.35 7.02
N GLU A 35 0.47 0.83 6.73
CA GLU A 35 0.22 1.75 5.62
C GLU A 35 1.05 3.03 5.76
N ARG A 36 1.01 3.70 6.92
CA ARG A 36 1.80 4.90 7.20
C ARG A 36 3.30 4.65 7.10
N TYR A 37 3.76 3.48 7.57
CA TYR A 37 5.15 3.07 7.43
C TYR A 37 5.56 2.99 5.95
N LEU A 38 4.76 2.37 5.09
CA LEU A 38 5.03 2.29 3.65
C LEU A 38 4.99 3.66 2.97
N VAL A 39 4.02 4.52 3.33
CA VAL A 39 3.94 5.89 2.81
C VAL A 39 5.21 6.68 3.15
N ASN A 40 5.68 6.59 4.39
CA ASN A 40 6.89 7.30 4.81
C ASN A 40 8.13 6.75 4.08
N LYS A 41 8.26 5.42 3.94
CA LYS A 41 9.35 4.83 3.16
C LYS A 41 9.34 5.25 1.69
N LEU A 42 8.17 5.27 1.06
CA LEU A 42 8.03 5.75 -0.32
C LEU A 42 8.38 7.25 -0.44
N ARG A 43 8.02 8.05 0.57
CA ARG A 43 8.37 9.46 0.61
C ARG A 43 9.86 9.69 0.74
N ASP A 44 10.52 8.92 1.60
CA ASP A 44 11.95 9.04 1.85
C ASP A 44 12.77 8.59 0.65
N GLU A 45 12.38 7.49 -0.01
CA GLU A 45 13.11 6.90 -1.14
C GLU A 45 12.95 7.71 -2.44
N PHE A 46 11.73 8.15 -2.75
CA PHE A 46 11.43 8.85 -4.01
C PHE A 46 11.34 10.37 -3.87
N GLY A 47 11.51 10.90 -2.65
CA GLY A 47 11.54 12.35 -2.41
C GLY A 47 10.21 13.06 -2.62
N PHE A 48 9.07 12.38 -2.43
CA PHE A 48 7.73 12.97 -2.59
C PHE A 48 7.41 14.03 -1.51
N LYS A 49 7.96 15.23 -1.67
CA LYS A 49 7.70 16.41 -0.82
C LYS A 49 6.54 17.23 -1.41
N GLY A 50 5.55 17.55 -0.59
CA GLY A 50 4.41 18.41 -0.96
C GLY A 50 3.23 17.71 -1.64
N THR A 51 3.37 16.48 -2.11
CA THR A 51 2.26 15.72 -2.73
C THR A 51 1.78 14.60 -1.81
N PRO A 52 0.46 14.43 -1.61
CA PRO A 52 -0.06 13.29 -0.87
C PRO A 52 0.21 12.00 -1.65
N ILE A 53 0.76 10.98 -0.96
CA ILE A 53 0.87 9.62 -1.48
C ILE A 53 -0.37 8.85 -1.05
N ARG A 54 -1.06 8.21 -2.01
CA ARG A 54 -2.24 7.38 -1.73
C ARG A 54 -1.86 5.91 -1.80
N ILE A 55 -2.29 5.11 -0.82
CA ILE A 55 -2.16 3.66 -0.88
C ILE A 55 -3.57 3.05 -1.02
N LEU A 56 -3.72 2.16 -2.00
CA LEU A 56 -4.91 1.37 -2.22
C LEU A 56 -4.57 -0.08 -1.94
N THR A 57 -5.03 -0.61 -0.81
CA THR A 57 -4.87 -2.03 -0.50
C THR A 57 -5.88 -2.84 -1.31
N ARG A 58 -5.45 -3.91 -1.98
CA ARG A 58 -6.29 -4.86 -2.72
C ARG A 58 -6.02 -6.27 -2.21
N GLU A 59 -7.06 -7.06 -2.00
CA GLU A 59 -6.89 -8.47 -1.66
C GLU A 59 -6.71 -9.29 -2.93
N ARG A 60 -5.73 -10.19 -2.94
CA ARG A 60 -5.53 -11.12 -4.05
C ARG A 60 -6.62 -12.19 -4.01
N GLY A 61 -7.60 -12.06 -4.91
CA GLY A 61 -8.72 -13.00 -5.03
C GLY A 61 -10.03 -12.50 -4.41
N GLY A 62 -10.08 -11.26 -3.93
CA GLY A 62 -11.35 -10.58 -3.69
C GLY A 62 -11.85 -10.02 -5.02
N GLU A 63 -13.00 -10.51 -5.50
CA GLU A 63 -13.88 -9.70 -6.33
C GLU A 63 -14.16 -8.37 -5.60
N GLU A 64 -14.35 -7.31 -6.37
CA GLU A 64 -14.44 -5.92 -5.88
C GLU A 64 -15.43 -5.70 -4.74
#